data_AF-A0A420G6Q7-F1
#
_entry.id   AF-A0A420G6Q7-F1
#
_cell.length_a   1.000
_cell.length_b   1.000
_cell.length_c   1.000
_cell.angle_alpha   90.00
_cell.angle_beta   90.00
_cell.angle_gamma   90.00
#
_symmetry.space_group_name_H-M   'P 1'
#
loop_
_entity.id
_entity.type
_entity.pdbx_description
1 polymer ?
#
loop_
_entity_poly.entity_id
_entity_poly.type
_entity_poly.pdbx_seq_one_letter_code
_entity_poly.pdbx_strand_id
1 'polypeptide(L)'
;MKVNQLLFLATAAAAVTSSCQKAPISEQELTKAVTFSSTISNQVTTKAAGANWESNDAIGVFMKTGSGLSSALASNKQYVTTKGDGNFSASSITEEINYPADGSNVDFIAYYPYQTTITNNIYPVNVADQTQQNKIDLLYANNVTGANKNKPNAQLQFGHKLSKVELTVAAGTGVSSLSGLTVTYNGFNTTANFDLATGTLAAGANPAAIKAKTTAGTSTTLAEAILLPVASVAGAKVEFKIGNQTYTWTLPSSTTYEAGKKYSYNITLQEQAGNNAAIVASGNITDWTDVPSGSYVIGKDEDNGGTTDPVEQTLYEEDFGTTPLSKDEKFKIADFKGWSNTTVTYSDQYAKADIRTTGTIVNNHVWLPTTGNSELAIEGINTEKASKLKVSFDVAIGTSKDFDLQNLAIIFNGQTFNPESKMILSADANKFINVTVDLSTATTLSANSKLSFFSDIQTNKAGLRIDNIVLKGQK
;
A
#
# COMPACT_ATOMS: atom_id res chain seq x y z
N MET A 1 67.68 -7.82 -69.44
CA MET A 1 66.76 -7.46 -70.54
C MET A 1 65.38 -7.97 -70.16
N LYS A 2 64.33 -7.18 -70.46
CA LYS A 2 62.91 -7.37 -70.11
C LYS A 2 62.41 -8.81 -70.32
N VAL A 3 61.41 -9.30 -69.61
CA VAL A 3 59.97 -9.26 -70.00
C VAL A 3 59.18 -9.84 -68.81
N ASN A 4 58.28 -9.10 -68.15
CA ASN A 4 56.86 -8.86 -68.45
C ASN A 4 55.90 -10.07 -68.28
N GLN A 5 54.95 -9.86 -67.36
CA GLN A 5 53.51 -10.15 -67.47
C GLN A 5 52.92 -11.55 -67.23
N LEU A 6 52.06 -11.57 -66.20
CA LEU A 6 50.65 -12.01 -66.14
C LEU A 6 50.24 -13.48 -66.44
N LEU A 7 49.80 -14.12 -65.35
CA LEU A 7 48.39 -14.47 -65.03
C LEU A 7 47.76 -15.80 -65.55
N PHE A 8 47.32 -16.58 -64.55
CA PHE A 8 46.30 -17.64 -64.45
C PHE A 8 46.31 -18.82 -65.45
N LEU A 9 46.39 -20.04 -64.90
CA LEU A 9 45.33 -21.05 -65.02
C LEU A 9 45.50 -22.18 -63.97
N ALA A 10 44.36 -22.74 -63.57
CA ALA A 10 44.13 -23.71 -62.51
C ALA A 10 44.76 -25.10 -62.73
N THR A 11 44.99 -25.88 -61.67
CA THR A 11 44.15 -27.04 -61.22
C THR A 11 44.92 -27.87 -60.17
N ALA A 12 44.18 -28.49 -59.26
CA ALA A 12 44.57 -29.11 -58.01
C ALA A 12 45.66 -30.20 -58.04
N ALA A 13 46.53 -30.19 -57.03
CA ALA A 13 47.27 -31.34 -56.55
C ALA A 13 47.02 -31.50 -55.04
N ALA A 14 46.41 -32.62 -54.65
CA ALA A 14 46.15 -33.00 -53.27
C ALA A 14 47.48 -33.32 -52.57
N ALA A 15 47.82 -32.55 -51.53
CA ALA A 15 48.88 -32.88 -50.59
C ALA A 15 48.24 -33.18 -49.23
N VAL A 16 48.39 -34.43 -48.81
CA VAL A 16 47.95 -34.97 -47.54
C VAL A 16 48.77 -34.32 -46.43
N THR A 17 48.17 -33.46 -45.63
CA THR A 17 48.76 -33.02 -44.36
C THR A 17 47.91 -33.55 -43.21
N SER A 18 48.60 -34.27 -42.35
CA SER A 18 48.18 -34.86 -41.09
C SER A 18 47.28 -33.94 -40.27
N SER A 19 46.00 -34.31 -40.16
CA SER A 19 45.10 -33.84 -39.13
C SER A 19 45.64 -34.30 -37.78
N CYS A 20 46.26 -33.38 -37.03
CA CYS A 20 46.21 -33.47 -35.58
C CYS A 20 44.74 -33.29 -35.21
N GLN A 21 44.05 -34.41 -34.96
CA GLN A 21 42.83 -34.40 -34.18
C GLN A 21 43.19 -33.79 -32.83
N LYS A 22 42.90 -32.50 -32.66
CA LYS A 22 42.64 -31.96 -31.35
C LYS A 22 41.39 -32.73 -30.91
N ALA A 23 41.58 -33.74 -30.06
CA ALA A 23 40.46 -34.30 -29.33
C ALA A 23 39.68 -33.10 -28.79
N PRO A 24 38.37 -32.98 -29.03
CA PRO A 24 37.60 -31.96 -28.34
C PRO A 24 37.83 -32.25 -26.87
N ILE A 25 38.48 -31.30 -26.20
CA ILE A 25 38.38 -31.21 -24.76
C ILE A 25 36.88 -31.18 -24.55
N SER A 26 36.34 -32.21 -23.89
CA SER A 26 35.01 -32.13 -23.32
C SER A 26 35.00 -30.82 -22.55
N GLU A 27 34.38 -29.79 -23.11
CA GLU A 27 33.86 -28.68 -22.33
C GLU A 27 32.89 -29.36 -21.36
N GLN A 28 33.43 -29.79 -20.23
CA GLN A 28 32.66 -30.14 -19.06
C GLN A 28 31.76 -28.93 -18.88
N GLU A 29 30.45 -29.10 -19.16
CA GLU A 29 29.48 -28.02 -19.17
C GLU A 29 29.67 -27.21 -17.89
N LEU A 30 30.35 -26.06 -17.99
CA LEU A 30 30.46 -25.12 -16.90
C LEU A 30 29.06 -24.54 -16.79
N THR A 31 28.21 -25.20 -15.99
CA THR A 31 26.94 -24.64 -15.56
C THR A 31 27.31 -23.35 -14.86
N LYS A 32 27.01 -22.19 -15.47
CA LYS A 32 27.19 -20.91 -14.79
C LYS A 32 26.36 -20.96 -13.51
N ALA A 33 26.98 -20.63 -12.38
CA ALA A 33 26.30 -20.54 -11.10
C ALA A 33 25.05 -19.66 -11.22
N VAL A 34 23.98 -20.06 -10.52
CA VAL A 34 22.73 -19.29 -10.51
C VAL A 34 23.03 -17.91 -9.95
N THR A 35 22.55 -16.87 -10.64
CA THR A 35 22.48 -15.50 -10.13
C THR A 35 21.03 -15.11 -9.97
N PHE A 36 20.74 -14.22 -9.03
CA PHE A 36 19.38 -13.76 -8.75
C PHE A 36 19.27 -12.27 -9.02
N SER A 37 18.16 -11.84 -9.60
CA SER A 37 17.71 -10.47 -9.48
C SER A 37 16.60 -10.41 -8.44
N SER A 38 16.31 -9.23 -7.90
CA SER A 38 15.26 -9.10 -6.90
C SER A 38 14.38 -7.87 -7.06
N THR A 39 13.19 -7.98 -6.48
CA THR A 39 12.28 -6.87 -6.21
C THR A 39 11.80 -6.98 -4.77
N ILE A 40 11.50 -5.86 -4.13
CA ILE A 40 10.78 -5.81 -2.86
C ILE A 40 9.38 -5.26 -3.17
N SER A 41 8.34 -5.87 -2.58
CA SER A 41 6.92 -5.65 -2.89
C SER A 41 6.54 -4.16 -3.10
N ASN A 42 5.63 -3.87 -4.05
CA ASN A 42 5.07 -2.53 -4.40
C ASN A 42 5.99 -1.47 -5.04
N GLN A 43 7.22 -1.82 -5.42
CA GLN A 43 8.04 -0.96 -6.27
C GLN A 43 7.55 -1.02 -7.74
N VAL A 44 6.90 0.04 -8.25
CA VAL A 44 6.84 0.29 -9.70
C VAL A 44 8.22 0.82 -10.10
N THR A 45 9.14 -0.06 -10.50
CA THR A 45 10.41 0.40 -11.05
C THR A 45 10.49 0.10 -12.54
N THR A 46 10.50 1.17 -13.32
CA THR A 46 10.91 1.16 -14.71
C THR A 46 12.40 0.82 -14.77
N LYS A 47 12.76 -0.44 -15.03
CA LYS A 47 14.04 -1.02 -15.53
C LYS A 47 15.42 -0.54 -14.99
N ALA A 48 15.53 0.51 -14.16
CA ALA A 48 16.79 1.15 -13.81
C ALA A 48 16.90 1.62 -12.34
N ALA A 49 15.90 1.36 -11.49
CA ALA A 49 16.00 1.59 -10.05
C ALA A 49 15.72 0.25 -9.34
N GLY A 50 16.75 -0.34 -8.74
CA GLY A 50 16.61 -1.49 -7.85
C GLY A 50 15.90 -1.07 -6.57
N ALA A 51 15.18 -2.02 -5.96
CA ALA A 51 14.66 -1.87 -4.59
C ALA A 51 15.81 -1.51 -3.62
N ASN A 52 15.51 -0.84 -2.50
CA ASN A 52 16.44 -0.21 -1.54
C ASN A 52 17.46 -1.16 -0.85
N TRP A 53 18.28 -1.87 -1.61
CA TRP A 53 19.39 -2.68 -1.09
C TRP A 53 20.62 -1.82 -0.87
N GLU A 54 21.38 -2.11 0.20
CA GLU A 54 22.68 -1.50 0.43
C GLU A 54 23.81 -2.34 -0.20
N SER A 55 24.94 -1.69 -0.45
CA SER A 55 26.14 -2.40 -0.91
C SER A 55 26.53 -3.48 0.11
N ASN A 56 26.69 -4.70 -0.41
CA ASN A 56 27.03 -5.91 0.32
C ASN A 56 25.94 -6.45 1.24
N ASP A 57 24.68 -6.06 1.04
CA ASP A 57 23.58 -6.80 1.63
C ASP A 57 23.60 -8.25 1.15
N ALA A 58 23.29 -9.15 2.09
CA ALA A 58 23.42 -10.58 1.90
C ALA A 58 22.11 -11.29 2.20
N ILE A 59 21.74 -12.22 1.32
CA ILE A 59 20.58 -13.11 1.45
C ILE A 59 21.04 -14.55 1.67
N GLY A 60 20.23 -15.33 2.38
CA GLY A 60 20.37 -16.78 2.42
C GLY A 60 19.45 -17.43 1.40
N VAL A 61 19.98 -18.32 0.57
CA VAL A 61 19.25 -18.99 -0.51
C VAL A 61 19.19 -20.50 -0.28
N PHE A 62 18.02 -21.06 -0.48
CA PHE A 62 17.78 -22.50 -0.51
C PHE A 62 17.32 -22.90 -1.91
N MET A 63 17.86 -24.00 -2.43
CA MET A 63 17.38 -24.67 -3.64
C MET A 63 16.74 -25.99 -3.22
N LYS A 64 15.56 -26.30 -3.73
CA LYS A 64 14.76 -27.46 -3.30
C LYS A 64 14.02 -28.12 -4.44
N THR A 65 13.63 -29.36 -4.22
CA THR A 65 12.56 -30.04 -4.96
C THR A 65 11.39 -30.31 -4.01
N GLY A 66 10.17 -30.46 -4.55
CA GLY A 66 8.98 -30.75 -3.74
C GLY A 66 8.55 -29.59 -2.82
N SER A 67 7.82 -29.90 -1.75
CA SER A 67 7.30 -28.92 -0.79
C SER A 67 8.21 -28.75 0.43
N GLY A 68 8.31 -27.54 0.98
CA GLY A 68 9.14 -27.24 2.16
C GLY A 68 10.64 -27.40 1.90
N LEU A 69 11.43 -27.70 2.94
CA LEU A 69 12.90 -27.79 2.87
C LEU A 69 13.45 -29.20 3.19
N SER A 70 12.60 -30.22 3.28
CA SER A 70 13.04 -31.61 3.53
C SER A 70 13.82 -32.23 2.37
N SER A 71 13.62 -31.72 1.15
CA SER A 71 14.35 -32.11 -0.07
C SER A 71 15.19 -30.95 -0.62
N ALA A 72 15.88 -30.24 0.28
CA ALA A 72 16.82 -29.19 -0.10
C ALA A 72 18.06 -29.78 -0.80
N LEU A 73 18.38 -29.22 -1.96
CA LEU A 73 19.59 -29.52 -2.74
C LEU A 73 20.74 -28.58 -2.40
N ALA A 74 20.41 -27.36 -1.96
CA ALA A 74 21.34 -26.40 -1.38
C ALA A 74 20.64 -25.69 -0.22
N SER A 75 21.36 -25.49 0.88
CA SER A 75 20.79 -24.94 2.12
C SER A 75 21.58 -23.73 2.59
N ASN A 76 20.86 -22.64 2.85
CA ASN A 76 21.38 -21.39 3.41
C ASN A 76 22.65 -20.86 2.72
N LYS A 77 22.68 -20.89 1.39
CA LYS A 77 23.82 -20.38 0.62
C LYS A 77 23.84 -18.86 0.64
N GLN A 78 25.01 -18.28 0.91
CA GLN A 78 25.15 -16.83 1.02
C GLN A 78 25.31 -16.19 -0.35
N TYR A 79 24.40 -15.28 -0.66
CA TYR A 79 24.37 -14.51 -1.89
C TYR A 79 24.39 -13.02 -1.57
N VAL A 80 25.19 -12.23 -2.28
CA VAL A 80 25.50 -10.83 -1.93
C VAL A 80 25.21 -9.91 -3.11
N THR A 81 24.64 -8.74 -2.84
CA THR A 81 24.55 -7.64 -3.81
C THR A 81 25.68 -6.64 -3.57
N THR A 82 26.82 -6.84 -4.25
CA THR A 82 28.02 -6.00 -4.03
C THR A 82 27.75 -4.52 -4.27
N LYS A 83 26.83 -4.19 -5.20
CA LYS A 83 26.50 -2.82 -5.57
C LYS A 83 25.24 -2.27 -4.90
N GLY A 84 24.45 -3.09 -4.21
CA GLY A 84 23.12 -2.70 -3.74
C GLY A 84 22.11 -2.53 -4.87
N ASP A 85 22.34 -3.13 -6.03
CA ASP A 85 21.48 -2.99 -7.21
C ASP A 85 20.36 -4.04 -7.27
N GLY A 86 20.27 -4.89 -6.23
CA GLY A 86 19.33 -6.01 -6.17
C GLY A 86 19.72 -7.21 -7.03
N ASN A 87 20.89 -7.18 -7.68
CA ASN A 87 21.48 -8.37 -8.29
C ASN A 87 22.37 -9.07 -7.28
N PHE A 88 22.15 -10.37 -7.11
CA PHE A 88 22.83 -11.20 -6.13
C PHE A 88 23.63 -12.31 -6.82
N SER A 89 24.87 -12.46 -6.36
CA SER A 89 25.79 -13.54 -6.74
C SER A 89 26.32 -14.24 -5.49
N ALA A 90 26.71 -15.50 -5.62
CA ALA A 90 27.31 -16.27 -4.53
C ALA A 90 28.52 -15.52 -3.94
N SER A 91 28.65 -15.51 -2.61
CA SER A 91 29.75 -14.77 -1.95
C SER A 91 31.12 -15.43 -2.15
N SER A 92 31.14 -16.72 -2.52
CA SER A 92 32.34 -17.48 -2.87
C SER A 92 31.99 -18.72 -3.70
N ILE A 93 33.00 -19.43 -4.22
CA ILE A 93 32.83 -20.69 -4.97
C ILE A 93 32.09 -21.77 -4.16
N THR A 94 32.22 -21.79 -2.83
CA THR A 94 31.53 -22.78 -1.98
C THR A 94 30.07 -22.43 -1.73
N GLU A 95 29.67 -21.19 -2.03
CA GLU A 95 28.30 -20.72 -1.93
C GLU A 95 27.53 -20.86 -3.24
N GLU A 96 28.20 -21.20 -4.34
CA GLU A 96 27.56 -21.33 -5.65
C GLU A 96 26.50 -22.43 -5.65
N ILE A 97 25.31 -22.06 -6.13
CA ILE A 97 24.26 -23.00 -6.48
C ILE A 97 24.32 -23.22 -8.00
N ASN A 98 24.32 -24.48 -8.41
CA ASN A 98 24.23 -24.87 -9.83
C ASN A 98 22.91 -25.58 -10.09
N TYR A 99 22.31 -25.33 -11.26
CA TYR A 99 21.15 -26.10 -11.68
C TYR A 99 21.51 -27.59 -11.86
N PRO A 100 20.57 -28.53 -11.59
CA PRO A 100 20.78 -29.93 -11.88
C PRO A 100 21.18 -30.18 -13.35
N ALA A 101 22.21 -31.00 -13.55
CA ALA A 101 22.77 -31.26 -14.88
C ALA A 101 21.78 -31.96 -15.82
N ASP A 102 20.86 -32.75 -15.25
CA ASP A 102 19.78 -33.45 -15.93
C ASP A 102 18.65 -32.51 -16.42
N GLY A 103 18.71 -31.22 -16.08
CA GLY A 103 17.69 -30.24 -16.44
C GLY A 103 16.41 -30.36 -15.63
N SER A 104 16.43 -31.09 -14.51
CA SER A 104 15.30 -31.18 -13.60
C SER A 104 14.94 -29.80 -13.01
N ASN A 105 13.66 -29.65 -12.70
CA ASN A 105 13.11 -28.41 -12.17
C ASN A 105 13.40 -28.28 -10.66
N VAL A 106 13.73 -27.08 -10.24
CA VAL A 106 13.96 -26.70 -8.84
C VAL A 106 13.16 -25.44 -8.49
N ASP A 107 12.92 -25.26 -7.20
CA ASP A 107 12.38 -24.02 -6.65
C ASP A 107 13.42 -23.37 -5.75
N PHE A 108 13.27 -22.06 -5.53
CA PHE A 108 14.11 -21.29 -4.62
C PHE A 108 13.31 -20.62 -3.51
N ILE A 109 13.89 -20.63 -2.33
CA ILE A 109 13.48 -19.82 -1.19
C ILE A 109 14.66 -18.92 -0.84
N ALA A 110 14.39 -17.65 -0.56
CA ALA A 110 15.40 -16.71 -0.11
C ALA A 110 14.90 -15.84 1.03
N TYR A 111 15.81 -15.43 1.91
CA TYR A 111 15.52 -14.51 3.00
C TYR A 111 16.65 -13.48 3.19
N TYR A 112 16.30 -12.35 3.80
CA TYR A 112 17.23 -11.29 4.21
C TYR A 112 16.88 -10.83 5.64
N PRO A 113 17.85 -10.41 6.46
CA PRO A 113 19.29 -10.47 6.23
C PRO A 113 19.85 -11.88 6.48
N TYR A 114 20.87 -12.26 5.74
CA TYR A 114 21.56 -13.54 5.89
C TYR A 114 22.04 -13.79 7.33
N GLN A 115 21.78 -15.00 7.85
CA GLN A 115 22.39 -15.49 9.07
C GLN A 115 23.28 -16.70 8.77
N THR A 116 24.47 -16.71 9.39
CA THR A 116 25.45 -17.79 9.20
C THR A 116 24.94 -19.14 9.68
N THR A 117 24.08 -19.15 10.70
CA THR A 117 23.53 -20.37 11.29
C THR A 117 22.01 -20.33 11.24
N ILE A 118 21.42 -21.31 10.57
CA ILE A 118 19.98 -21.58 10.56
C ILE A 118 19.78 -22.99 11.09
N THR A 119 19.07 -23.12 12.21
CA THR A 119 18.79 -24.41 12.85
C THR A 119 17.33 -24.78 12.60
N ASN A 120 17.08 -26.01 12.14
CA ASN A 120 15.73 -26.52 11.86
C ASN A 120 14.89 -25.61 10.94
N ASN A 121 15.53 -24.95 9.97
CA ASN A 121 14.91 -23.98 9.05
C ASN A 121 14.27 -22.76 9.73
N ILE A 122 14.64 -22.48 10.98
CA ILE A 122 14.12 -21.33 11.72
C ILE A 122 15.07 -20.15 11.61
N TYR A 123 14.54 -19.03 11.15
CA TYR A 123 15.16 -17.72 11.27
C TYR A 123 14.72 -17.08 12.60
N PRO A 124 15.64 -16.84 13.55
CA PRO A 124 15.31 -16.13 14.78
C PRO A 124 15.19 -14.63 14.52
N VAL A 125 14.00 -14.07 14.77
CA VAL A 125 13.73 -12.63 14.68
C VAL A 125 13.96 -11.99 16.05
N ASN A 126 14.68 -10.87 16.06
CA ASN A 126 14.85 -10.02 17.24
C ASN A 126 14.77 -8.54 16.83
N VAL A 127 13.79 -7.82 17.36
CA VAL A 127 13.53 -6.39 17.06
C VAL A 127 13.85 -5.46 18.23
N ALA A 128 14.55 -5.94 19.26
CA ALA A 128 14.86 -5.14 20.45
C ALA A 128 15.77 -3.93 20.13
N ASP A 129 16.69 -4.08 19.18
CA ASP A 129 17.64 -3.04 18.77
C ASP A 129 17.25 -2.41 17.43
N GLN A 130 16.85 -1.14 17.47
CA GLN A 130 16.41 -0.36 16.31
C GLN A 130 17.52 0.47 15.66
N THR A 131 18.76 0.40 16.15
CA THR A 131 19.85 1.26 15.66
C THR A 131 20.20 1.01 14.20
N GLN A 132 20.19 -0.26 13.77
CA GLN A 132 20.43 -0.70 12.40
C GLN A 132 19.18 -1.41 11.84
N GLN A 133 18.16 -0.61 11.48
CA GLN A 133 16.86 -1.16 11.07
C GLN A 133 16.94 -2.11 9.87
N ASN A 134 17.85 -1.88 8.93
CA ASN A 134 18.09 -2.79 7.81
C ASN A 134 18.56 -4.19 8.26
N LYS A 135 19.15 -4.34 9.44
CA LYS A 135 19.63 -5.65 9.96
C LYS A 135 18.57 -6.42 10.75
N ILE A 136 17.40 -5.83 10.99
CA ILE A 136 16.26 -6.49 11.64
C ILE A 136 15.03 -6.59 10.72
N ASP A 137 15.08 -5.97 9.54
CA ASP A 137 14.01 -6.01 8.54
C ASP A 137 13.99 -7.35 7.80
N LEU A 138 13.22 -8.31 8.32
CA LEU A 138 13.10 -9.63 7.72
C LEU A 138 12.33 -9.56 6.39
N LEU A 139 13.01 -9.90 5.30
CA LEU A 139 12.42 -10.10 3.99
C LEU A 139 12.43 -11.58 3.62
N TYR A 140 11.42 -12.03 2.88
CA TYR A 140 11.34 -13.41 2.40
C TYR A 140 10.68 -13.54 1.04
N ALA A 141 11.21 -14.45 0.22
CA ALA A 141 10.74 -14.77 -1.13
C ALA A 141 10.69 -16.29 -1.33
N ASN A 142 9.61 -16.79 -1.94
CA ASN A 142 9.43 -18.19 -2.33
C ASN A 142 8.70 -18.33 -3.69
N ASN A 143 8.74 -17.28 -4.50
CA ASN A 143 7.98 -17.16 -5.75
C ASN A 143 8.64 -17.89 -6.94
N VAL A 144 9.95 -18.13 -6.89
CA VAL A 144 10.69 -18.78 -7.98
C VAL A 144 10.47 -20.28 -7.91
N THR A 145 9.64 -20.80 -8.82
CA THR A 145 9.31 -22.22 -8.92
C THR A 145 9.55 -22.75 -10.33
N GLY A 146 9.90 -24.03 -10.45
CA GLY A 146 10.06 -24.69 -11.74
C GLY A 146 11.25 -24.19 -12.58
N ALA A 147 12.26 -23.59 -11.96
CA ALA A 147 13.46 -23.10 -12.63
C ALA A 147 14.39 -24.26 -13.01
N ASN A 148 15.14 -24.11 -14.11
CA ASN A 148 16.14 -25.10 -14.53
C ASN A 148 17.20 -24.45 -15.44
N LYS A 149 18.21 -25.22 -15.85
CA LYS A 149 19.33 -24.72 -16.68
C LYS A 149 18.91 -24.10 -18.03
N ASN A 150 17.76 -24.51 -18.57
CA ASN A 150 17.21 -23.99 -19.83
C ASN A 150 16.23 -22.82 -19.63
N LYS A 151 15.79 -22.59 -18.38
CA LYS A 151 14.87 -21.52 -17.96
C LYS A 151 15.41 -20.84 -16.69
N PRO A 152 16.54 -20.12 -16.76
CA PRO A 152 17.24 -19.63 -15.57
C PRO A 152 16.59 -18.38 -14.93
N ASN A 153 15.29 -18.17 -15.08
CA ASN A 153 14.62 -16.97 -14.55
C ASN A 153 14.51 -17.03 -13.02
N ALA A 154 15.47 -16.43 -12.33
CA ALA A 154 15.56 -16.44 -10.87
C ALA A 154 15.36 -15.03 -10.29
N GLN A 155 14.21 -14.43 -10.59
CA GLN A 155 13.80 -13.14 -9.99
C GLN A 155 13.07 -13.37 -8.67
N LEU A 156 13.73 -13.03 -7.56
CA LEU A 156 13.18 -13.13 -6.21
C LEU A 156 12.27 -11.94 -5.91
N GLN A 157 11.04 -12.23 -5.49
CA GLN A 157 10.06 -11.22 -5.07
C GLN A 157 9.94 -11.24 -3.56
N PHE A 158 10.69 -10.36 -2.91
CA PHE A 158 10.71 -10.23 -1.46
C PHE A 158 9.51 -9.46 -0.93
N GLY A 159 8.99 -9.92 0.21
CA GLY A 159 8.05 -9.15 1.04
C GLY A 159 8.54 -9.04 2.47
N HIS A 160 8.32 -7.88 3.09
CA HIS A 160 8.56 -7.65 4.50
C HIS A 160 7.68 -8.57 5.35
N LYS A 161 8.26 -9.19 6.38
CA LYS A 161 7.55 -10.12 7.28
C LYS A 161 7.22 -9.52 8.65
N LEU A 162 7.60 -8.27 8.88
CA LEU A 162 7.37 -7.51 10.11
C LEU A 162 6.41 -6.34 9.85
N SER A 163 6.29 -5.39 10.79
CA SER A 163 5.50 -4.13 10.64
C SER A 163 6.35 -2.88 10.92
N LYS A 164 6.11 -1.75 10.23
CA LYS A 164 6.72 -0.44 10.58
C LYS A 164 5.75 0.33 11.43
N VAL A 165 6.30 1.11 12.34
CA VAL A 165 5.63 2.32 12.80
C VAL A 165 6.54 3.52 12.57
N GLU A 166 5.98 4.57 11.99
CA GLU A 166 6.62 5.85 11.77
C GLU A 166 5.82 6.95 12.48
N LEU A 167 6.48 7.71 13.34
CA LEU A 167 5.88 8.83 14.05
C LEU A 167 6.55 10.13 13.58
N THR A 168 5.76 11.05 13.06
CA THR A 168 6.20 12.43 12.82
C THR A 168 5.82 13.25 14.05
N VAL A 169 6.81 13.53 14.91
CA VAL A 169 6.59 14.21 16.20
C VAL A 169 6.86 15.71 16.08
N ALA A 170 5.91 16.54 16.48
CA ALA A 170 5.96 18.00 16.49
C ALA A 170 5.87 18.56 17.93
N ALA A 171 6.47 19.73 18.14
CA ALA A 171 6.27 20.51 19.36
C ALA A 171 4.99 21.34 19.25
N GLY A 172 4.09 21.18 20.21
CA GLY A 172 2.87 21.96 20.37
C GLY A 172 2.99 23.05 21.44
N THR A 173 1.85 23.57 21.89
CA THR A 173 1.79 24.66 22.87
C THR A 173 2.49 24.29 24.17
N GLY A 174 3.41 25.15 24.63
CA GLY A 174 4.19 24.92 25.86
C GLY A 174 5.39 23.98 25.70
N VAL A 175 5.63 23.43 24.50
CA VAL A 175 6.85 22.66 24.19
C VAL A 175 7.78 23.51 23.34
N SER A 176 8.90 23.94 23.91
CA SER A 176 9.83 24.86 23.26
C SER A 176 10.80 24.17 22.28
N SER A 177 11.08 22.88 22.47
CA SER A 177 12.03 22.13 21.63
C SER A 177 11.80 20.61 21.74
N LEU A 178 12.10 19.89 20.65
CA LEU A 178 12.19 18.42 20.61
C LEU A 178 13.64 17.89 20.78
N SER A 179 14.60 18.77 21.08
CA SER A 179 16.00 18.37 21.21
C SER A 179 16.18 17.28 22.28
N GLY A 180 16.84 16.19 21.91
CA GLY A 180 17.03 15.03 22.78
C GLY A 180 15.79 14.15 22.94
N LEU A 181 14.76 14.31 22.11
CA LEU A 181 13.59 13.43 22.10
C LEU A 181 14.00 11.97 21.96
N THR A 182 13.52 11.15 22.89
CA THR A 182 13.54 9.69 22.79
C THR A 182 12.11 9.16 22.78
N VAL A 183 11.89 8.09 22.02
CA VAL A 183 10.59 7.44 21.90
C VAL A 183 10.75 5.96 22.23
N THR A 184 9.91 5.43 23.11
CA THR A 184 9.98 4.05 23.59
C THR A 184 8.61 3.38 23.50
N TYR A 185 8.54 2.24 22.82
CA TYR A 185 7.37 1.37 22.78
C TYR A 185 7.45 0.38 23.94
N ASN A 186 6.49 0.42 24.85
CA ASN A 186 6.40 -0.44 26.03
C ASN A 186 5.32 -1.50 25.85
N GLY A 187 5.64 -2.74 26.24
CA GLY A 187 4.70 -3.88 26.21
C GLY A 187 4.66 -4.65 24.89
N PHE A 188 5.65 -4.46 24.01
CA PHE A 188 5.74 -5.17 22.73
C PHE A 188 6.67 -6.38 22.83
N ASN A 189 6.25 -7.49 22.21
CA ASN A 189 7.11 -8.67 22.03
C ASN A 189 8.33 -8.32 21.17
N THR A 190 9.50 -8.83 21.55
CA THR A 190 10.78 -8.50 20.90
C THR A 190 11.34 -9.64 20.06
N THR A 191 10.89 -10.88 20.28
CA THR A 191 11.43 -12.06 19.59
C THR A 191 10.34 -12.91 18.97
N ALA A 192 10.63 -13.52 17.81
CA ALA A 192 9.76 -14.50 17.16
C ALA A 192 10.60 -15.50 16.35
N ASN A 193 10.02 -16.64 16.01
CA ASN A 193 10.63 -17.61 15.11
C ASN A 193 9.93 -17.56 13.76
N PHE A 194 10.69 -17.39 12.68
CA PHE A 194 10.17 -17.46 11.33
C PHE A 194 10.60 -18.77 10.67
N ASP A 195 9.63 -19.56 10.22
CA ASP A 195 9.89 -20.82 9.52
C ASP A 195 10.14 -20.54 8.04
N LEU A 196 11.37 -20.78 7.58
CA LEU A 196 11.79 -20.55 6.21
C LEU A 196 11.16 -21.55 5.23
N ALA A 197 10.78 -22.75 5.68
CA ALA A 197 10.17 -23.76 4.83
C ALA A 197 8.72 -23.43 4.48
N THR A 198 7.99 -22.81 5.40
CA THR A 198 6.57 -22.44 5.22
C THR A 198 6.37 -20.95 4.92
N GLY A 199 7.34 -20.10 5.27
CA GLY A 199 7.23 -18.65 5.15
C GLY A 199 6.35 -18.01 6.24
N THR A 200 6.17 -18.68 7.38
CA THR A 200 5.26 -18.24 8.46
C THR A 200 6.03 -17.74 9.68
N LEU A 201 5.59 -16.60 10.23
CA LEU A 201 6.07 -16.07 11.50
C LEU A 201 5.25 -16.64 12.65
N ALA A 202 5.92 -17.22 13.65
CA ALA A 202 5.27 -17.67 14.89
C ALA A 202 4.81 -16.48 15.74
N ALA A 203 3.99 -16.75 16.75
CA ALA A 203 3.60 -15.74 17.73
C ALA A 203 4.83 -15.14 18.43
N GLY A 204 4.81 -13.82 18.64
CA GLY A 204 5.87 -13.11 19.34
C GLY A 204 5.94 -13.49 20.82
N ALA A 205 7.14 -13.35 21.39
CA ALA A 205 7.44 -13.58 22.80
C ALA A 205 8.37 -12.49 23.35
N ASN A 206 8.62 -12.55 24.66
CA ASN A 206 9.51 -11.67 25.40
C ASN A 206 9.10 -10.18 25.29
N PRO A 207 7.97 -9.80 25.91
CA PRO A 207 7.54 -8.41 25.94
C PRO A 207 8.56 -7.55 26.68
N ALA A 208 9.02 -6.47 26.05
CA ALA A 208 9.98 -5.53 26.63
C ALA A 208 9.79 -4.12 26.04
N ALA A 209 10.59 -3.18 26.54
CA ALA A 209 10.67 -1.83 25.99
C ALA A 209 11.55 -1.82 24.73
N ILE A 210 11.07 -1.23 23.65
CA ILE A 210 11.80 -1.06 22.39
C ILE A 210 12.01 0.44 22.17
N LYS A 211 13.27 0.88 22.18
CA LYS A 211 13.61 2.27 21.89
C LYS A 211 13.60 2.48 20.38
N ALA A 212 12.75 3.36 19.89
CA ALA A 212 12.66 3.70 18.47
C ALA A 212 13.92 4.45 18.01
N LYS A 213 14.24 4.33 16.72
CA LYS A 213 15.25 5.17 16.07
C LYS A 213 14.68 6.57 15.86
N THR A 214 15.35 7.60 16.36
CA THR A 214 14.93 8.99 16.16
C THR A 214 15.86 9.73 15.22
N THR A 215 15.29 10.52 14.32
CA THR A 215 16.01 11.40 13.38
C THR A 215 15.46 12.81 13.53
N ALA A 216 16.26 13.73 14.06
CA ALA A 216 15.85 15.11 14.25
C ALA A 216 15.73 15.84 12.90
N GLY A 217 14.56 16.43 12.64
CA GLY A 217 14.33 17.37 11.55
C GLY A 217 14.36 18.82 12.03
N THR A 218 14.01 19.75 11.14
CA THR A 218 14.01 21.20 11.42
C THR A 218 12.84 21.64 12.31
N SER A 219 11.64 21.09 12.08
CA SER A 219 10.41 21.39 12.84
C SER A 219 9.79 20.18 13.52
N THR A 220 10.07 18.99 13.01
CA THR A 220 9.59 17.71 13.54
C THR A 220 10.75 16.75 13.79
N THR A 221 10.53 15.74 14.63
CA THR A 221 11.43 14.60 14.80
C THR A 221 10.74 13.35 14.27
N LEU A 222 11.40 12.63 13.38
CA LEU A 222 10.94 11.34 12.91
C LEU A 222 11.33 10.27 13.94
N ALA A 223 10.39 9.43 14.37
CA ALA A 223 10.68 8.25 15.18
C ALA A 223 10.19 6.99 14.48
N GLU A 224 11.07 6.03 14.30
CA GLU A 224 10.84 4.83 13.49
C GLU A 224 11.06 3.56 14.32
N ALA A 225 10.15 2.60 14.20
CA ALA A 225 10.30 1.27 14.78
C ALA A 225 9.90 0.18 13.78
N ILE A 226 10.66 -0.91 13.73
CA ILE A 226 10.25 -2.18 13.13
C ILE A 226 9.78 -3.08 14.28
N LEU A 227 8.51 -3.48 14.25
CA LEU A 227 7.86 -4.26 15.29
C LEU A 227 7.44 -5.63 14.76
N LEU A 228 7.28 -6.60 15.67
CA LEU A 228 6.60 -7.85 15.33
C LEU A 228 5.13 -7.56 15.00
N PRO A 229 4.55 -8.24 13.99
CA PRO A 229 3.13 -8.17 13.73
C PRO A 229 2.31 -8.60 14.95
N VAL A 230 1.20 -7.91 15.20
CA VAL A 230 0.35 -8.11 16.37
C VAL A 230 -1.11 -7.84 16.01
N ALA A 231 -2.01 -8.72 16.48
CA ALA A 231 -3.45 -8.58 16.21
C ALA A 231 -4.17 -7.66 17.23
N SER A 232 -3.56 -7.38 18.37
CA SER A 232 -4.07 -6.50 19.41
C SER A 232 -2.98 -6.23 20.45
N VAL A 233 -2.90 -5.02 20.99
CA VAL A 233 -1.93 -4.67 22.04
C VAL A 233 -2.66 -4.34 23.34
N ALA A 234 -2.60 -5.22 24.33
CA ALA A 234 -3.28 -4.96 25.60
C ALA A 234 -2.45 -4.03 26.50
N GLY A 235 -2.85 -2.76 26.61
CA GLY A 235 -2.22 -1.79 27.51
C GLY A 235 -0.82 -1.35 27.12
N ALA A 236 -0.45 -1.51 25.84
CA ALA A 236 0.83 -1.02 25.33
C ALA A 236 0.86 0.51 25.29
N LYS A 237 2.04 1.07 25.53
CA LYS A 237 2.23 2.53 25.62
C LYS A 237 3.42 2.97 24.78
N VAL A 238 3.35 4.17 24.23
CA VAL A 238 4.48 4.85 23.61
C VAL A 238 4.84 6.06 24.46
N GLU A 239 6.04 6.05 25.00
CA GLU A 239 6.56 7.13 25.84
C GLU A 239 7.49 8.03 25.03
N PHE A 240 7.23 9.32 25.07
CA PHE A 240 8.05 10.38 24.49
C PHE A 240 8.74 11.12 25.63
N LYS A 241 10.06 11.17 25.61
CA LYS A 241 10.84 11.81 26.68
C LYS A 241 11.77 12.88 26.12
N ILE A 242 11.67 14.08 26.69
CA ILE A 242 12.49 15.26 26.39
C ILE A 242 13.08 15.76 27.72
N GLY A 243 14.38 15.53 27.95
CA GLY A 243 15.00 15.80 29.24
C GLY A 243 14.32 15.03 30.39
N ASN A 244 13.75 15.75 31.36
CA ASN A 244 12.99 15.17 32.48
C ASN A 244 11.48 15.07 32.23
N GLN A 245 11.00 15.54 31.08
CA GLN A 245 9.57 15.58 30.74
C GLN A 245 9.17 14.29 30.04
N THR A 246 8.03 13.72 30.41
CA THR A 246 7.47 12.50 29.80
C THR A 246 6.06 12.77 29.29
N TYR A 247 5.78 12.30 28.08
CA TYR A 247 4.46 12.31 27.47
C TYR A 247 4.11 10.87 27.12
N THR A 248 2.90 10.42 27.43
CA THR A 248 2.52 9.01 27.30
C THR A 248 1.33 8.87 26.37
N TRP A 249 1.50 8.11 25.30
CA TRP A 249 0.42 7.66 24.43
C TRP A 249 0.05 6.22 24.79
N THR A 250 -1.14 6.00 25.35
CA THR A 250 -1.68 4.65 25.49
C THR A 250 -2.34 4.25 24.18
N LEU A 251 -1.88 3.13 23.63
CA LEU A 251 -2.43 2.58 22.39
C LEU A 251 -3.79 1.93 22.68
N PRO A 252 -4.79 2.08 21.79
CA PRO A 252 -6.01 1.32 21.87
C PRO A 252 -5.75 -0.18 21.98
N SER A 253 -6.54 -0.88 22.79
CA SER A 253 -6.39 -2.33 22.96
C SER A 253 -6.54 -3.10 21.65
N SER A 254 -7.31 -2.55 20.70
CA SER A 254 -7.54 -3.08 19.36
C SER A 254 -6.46 -2.73 18.34
N THR A 255 -5.37 -2.02 18.70
CA THR A 255 -4.33 -1.67 17.73
C THR A 255 -3.69 -2.94 17.16
N THR A 256 -3.75 -3.04 15.83
CA THR A 256 -3.19 -4.11 15.02
C THR A 256 -2.00 -3.58 14.22
N TYR A 257 -0.91 -4.35 14.17
CA TYR A 257 0.16 -4.15 13.20
C TYR A 257 0.34 -5.41 12.36
N GLU A 258 0.09 -5.30 11.06
CA GLU A 258 0.12 -6.43 10.13
C GLU A 258 1.49 -6.56 9.45
N ALA A 259 1.86 -7.80 9.14
CA ALA A 259 3.07 -8.08 8.38
C ALA A 259 3.00 -7.38 7.01
N GLY A 260 4.09 -6.76 6.58
CA GLY A 260 4.12 -6.10 5.27
C GLY A 260 3.36 -4.77 5.21
N LYS A 261 3.03 -4.15 6.36
CA LYS A 261 2.45 -2.79 6.46
C LYS A 261 3.31 -1.78 7.22
N LYS A 262 3.19 -0.51 6.82
CA LYS A 262 3.71 0.66 7.56
C LYS A 262 2.55 1.49 8.07
N TYR A 263 2.66 1.89 9.33
CA TYR A 263 1.69 2.71 10.04
C TYR A 263 2.33 4.06 10.37
N SER A 264 1.80 5.14 9.79
CA SER A 264 2.35 6.49 9.94
C SER A 264 1.43 7.36 10.78
N TYR A 265 1.95 7.91 11.87
CA TYR A 265 1.21 8.74 12.83
C TYR A 265 1.83 10.13 12.95
N ASN A 266 0.99 11.16 13.05
CA ASN A 266 1.45 12.50 13.40
C ASN A 266 1.20 12.75 14.89
N ILE A 267 2.24 13.12 15.63
CA ILE A 267 2.18 13.30 17.09
C ILE A 267 2.53 14.74 17.42
N THR A 268 1.71 15.42 18.23
CA THR A 268 2.01 16.75 18.76
C THR A 268 2.12 16.67 20.29
N LEU A 269 3.25 17.08 20.85
CA LEU A 269 3.47 17.12 22.31
C LEU A 269 3.16 18.51 22.87
N GLN A 270 2.39 18.63 23.95
CA GLN A 270 2.02 19.93 24.55
C GLN A 270 1.93 19.92 26.09
N GLU A 271 2.04 21.09 26.73
CA GLU A 271 2.16 21.21 28.20
C GLU A 271 0.82 21.02 28.96
N GLN A 272 -0.32 21.35 28.35
CA GLN A 272 -1.66 21.16 28.93
C GLN A 272 -2.53 20.34 27.97
N ALA A 273 -3.19 19.30 28.47
CA ALA A 273 -4.15 18.52 27.68
C ALA A 273 -5.49 19.30 27.56
N GLY A 274 -5.54 20.32 26.71
CA GLY A 274 -6.83 20.91 26.32
C GLY A 274 -7.58 19.90 25.46
N ASN A 275 -8.70 19.35 25.96
CA ASN A 275 -9.66 18.46 25.27
C ASN A 275 -9.11 17.89 23.95
N ASN A 276 -8.47 16.71 24.02
CA ASN A 276 -7.74 16.01 22.95
C ASN A 276 -8.54 15.85 21.64
N ALA A 277 -8.78 16.94 20.93
CA ALA A 277 -9.34 16.94 19.60
C ALA A 277 -8.24 16.49 18.63
N ALA A 278 -8.31 15.23 18.22
CA ALA A 278 -7.43 14.63 17.22
C ALA A 278 -7.55 15.40 15.88
N ILE A 279 -6.57 16.24 15.57
CA ILE A 279 -6.44 16.90 14.27
C ILE A 279 -5.70 15.96 13.31
N VAL A 280 -6.44 15.26 12.45
CA VAL A 280 -5.87 14.33 11.48
C VAL A 280 -5.25 15.03 10.28
N ALA A 281 -4.07 14.56 9.91
CA ALA A 281 -3.50 14.75 8.58
C ALA A 281 -3.00 13.40 8.06
N SER A 282 -3.31 13.11 6.79
CA SER A 282 -2.96 11.93 6.02
C SER A 282 -1.48 11.91 5.60
N GLY A 283 -0.87 10.73 5.58
CA GLY A 283 0.47 10.49 5.02
C GLY A 283 0.46 10.23 3.50
N ASN A 284 1.57 10.57 2.85
CA ASN A 284 1.86 10.32 1.43
C ASN A 284 2.37 8.88 1.21
N ILE A 285 2.14 8.35 0.00
CA ILE A 285 2.42 6.96 -0.37
C ILE A 285 3.90 6.74 -0.76
N THR A 286 4.65 5.92 0.00
CA THR A 286 5.83 5.17 -0.48
C THR A 286 6.03 3.89 0.37
N ASP A 287 6.92 2.99 -0.06
CA ASP A 287 7.02 1.55 0.29
C ASP A 287 6.72 1.09 1.75
N TRP A 288 6.35 -0.21 1.85
CA TRP A 288 5.55 -0.85 2.89
C TRP A 288 4.10 -0.32 2.83
N THR A 289 3.10 -1.15 2.48
CA THR A 289 1.77 -0.63 2.06
C THR A 289 1.18 0.28 3.13
N ASP A 290 1.09 1.58 2.83
CA ASP A 290 0.65 2.58 3.79
C ASP A 290 -0.76 2.28 4.28
N VAL A 291 -0.89 2.20 5.60
CA VAL A 291 -2.20 2.26 6.26
C VAL A 291 -2.29 3.67 6.85
N PRO A 292 -3.17 4.55 6.30
CA PRO A 292 -3.39 5.87 6.87
C PRO A 292 -3.71 5.72 8.36
N SER A 293 -2.83 6.24 9.20
CA SER A 293 -3.00 6.18 10.65
C SER A 293 -3.20 7.60 11.19
N GLY A 294 -3.84 7.71 12.36
CA GLY A 294 -4.35 8.98 12.87
C GLY A 294 -3.28 9.98 13.32
N SER A 295 -3.75 11.13 13.79
CA SER A 295 -2.91 12.12 14.47
C SER A 295 -3.32 12.26 15.92
N TYR A 296 -2.36 12.48 16.81
CA TYR A 296 -2.59 12.59 18.25
C TYR A 296 -1.95 13.86 18.83
N VAL A 297 -2.64 14.46 19.80
CA VAL A 297 -2.11 15.51 20.65
C VAL A 297 -1.95 14.91 22.06
N ILE A 298 -0.74 14.94 22.61
CA ILE A 298 -0.41 14.29 23.88
C ILE A 298 0.03 15.35 24.89
N GLY A 299 -0.69 15.43 26.01
CA GLY A 299 -0.37 16.28 27.14
C GLY A 299 0.78 15.72 28.00
N LYS A 300 1.48 16.59 28.72
CA LYS A 300 2.52 16.20 29.67
C LYS A 300 1.91 15.51 30.91
N ASP A 301 2.52 14.41 31.37
CA ASP A 301 2.15 13.68 32.58
C ASP A 301 0.67 13.18 32.63
N GLU A 302 -0.04 13.20 31.50
CA GLU A 302 -1.40 12.66 31.35
C GLU A 302 -1.40 11.47 30.37
N ASP A 303 -2.09 10.39 30.75
CA ASP A 303 -2.39 9.26 29.87
C ASP A 303 -3.61 9.63 29.01
N ASN A 304 -3.59 9.39 27.70
CA ASN A 304 -4.75 9.67 26.82
C ASN A 304 -5.97 8.76 27.12
N GLY A 305 -5.88 7.86 28.11
CA GLY A 305 -7.01 7.07 28.61
C GLY A 305 -7.42 5.93 27.68
N GLY A 306 -6.64 5.63 26.64
CA GLY A 306 -6.89 4.51 25.73
C GLY A 306 -8.26 4.56 25.03
N THR A 307 -8.79 5.75 24.76
CA THR A 307 -10.06 5.89 24.03
C THR A 307 -9.92 5.31 22.62
N THR A 308 -10.89 4.51 22.16
CA THR A 308 -10.95 3.95 20.81
C THR A 308 -10.84 5.07 19.77
N ASP A 309 -9.80 5.03 18.93
CA ASP A 309 -9.67 5.98 17.84
C ASP A 309 -10.79 5.80 16.83
N PRO A 310 -11.31 6.90 16.27
CA PRO A 310 -12.43 6.82 15.37
C PRO A 310 -11.97 6.21 14.03
N VAL A 311 -12.51 5.03 13.68
CA VAL A 311 -12.18 4.28 12.47
C VAL A 311 -13.00 4.83 11.31
N GLU A 312 -12.40 5.01 10.13
CA GLU A 312 -13.17 5.35 8.94
C GLU A 312 -14.13 4.20 8.58
N GLN A 313 -15.42 4.51 8.60
CA GLN A 313 -16.51 3.59 8.31
C GLN A 313 -17.34 4.12 7.14
N THR A 314 -17.85 3.22 6.31
CA THR A 314 -18.92 3.54 5.37
C THR A 314 -20.20 3.73 6.18
N LEU A 315 -20.76 4.93 6.11
CA LEU A 315 -21.99 5.31 6.81
C LEU A 315 -23.22 5.14 5.92
N TYR A 316 -23.01 5.24 4.61
CA TYR A 316 -24.03 5.05 3.59
C TYR A 316 -23.38 4.75 2.24
N GLU A 317 -24.02 3.91 1.44
CA GLU A 317 -23.66 3.64 0.05
C GLU A 317 -24.91 3.35 -0.78
N GLU A 318 -24.87 3.69 -2.07
CA GLU A 318 -25.91 3.39 -3.06
C GLU A 318 -25.34 3.35 -4.48
N ASP A 319 -25.66 2.27 -5.19
CA ASP A 319 -25.27 1.98 -6.58
C ASP A 319 -26.48 1.91 -7.54
N PHE A 320 -27.66 2.27 -7.04
CA PHE A 320 -28.95 2.30 -7.72
C PHE A 320 -29.42 0.94 -8.24
N GLY A 321 -28.98 -0.13 -7.58
CA GLY A 321 -29.42 -1.49 -7.83
C GLY A 321 -28.62 -2.20 -8.93
N THR A 322 -28.41 -3.50 -8.74
CA THR A 322 -27.63 -4.35 -9.65
C THR A 322 -28.39 -4.84 -10.88
N THR A 323 -29.71 -4.61 -10.95
CA THR A 323 -30.54 -4.96 -12.10
C THR A 323 -30.69 -3.75 -13.02
N PRO A 324 -30.08 -3.76 -14.22
CA PRO A 324 -30.19 -2.64 -15.16
C PRO A 324 -31.63 -2.42 -15.60
N LEU A 325 -32.06 -1.16 -15.60
CA LEU A 325 -33.28 -0.74 -16.27
C LEU A 325 -33.15 -0.91 -17.79
N SER A 326 -34.27 -1.00 -18.49
CA SER A 326 -34.29 -0.87 -19.94
C SER A 326 -34.03 0.59 -20.34
N LYS A 327 -33.44 0.81 -21.52
CA LYS A 327 -33.09 2.17 -22.01
C LYS A 327 -34.27 3.16 -22.05
N ASP A 328 -35.49 2.65 -22.19
CA ASP A 328 -36.72 3.42 -22.32
C ASP A 328 -37.44 3.60 -20.97
N GLU A 329 -36.97 2.90 -19.92
CA GLU A 329 -37.51 2.99 -18.56
C GLU A 329 -36.86 4.15 -17.80
N LYS A 330 -37.72 4.97 -17.20
CA LYS A 330 -37.32 6.06 -16.31
C LYS A 330 -38.29 6.10 -15.14
N PHE A 331 -37.77 6.07 -13.93
CA PHE A 331 -38.58 6.14 -12.72
C PHE A 331 -38.31 7.45 -12.01
N LYS A 332 -39.35 8.18 -11.63
CA LYS A 332 -39.18 9.29 -10.69
C LYS A 332 -38.63 8.77 -9.38
N ILE A 333 -37.86 9.60 -8.67
CA ILE A 333 -37.22 9.21 -7.41
C ILE A 333 -38.24 8.62 -6.42
N ALA A 334 -39.44 9.22 -6.31
CA ALA A 334 -40.51 8.74 -5.45
C ALA A 334 -41.11 7.37 -5.86
N ASP A 335 -41.03 7.03 -7.15
CA ASP A 335 -41.62 5.82 -7.72
C ASP A 335 -40.62 4.66 -7.85
N PHE A 336 -39.32 4.95 -7.82
CA PHE A 336 -38.28 3.92 -7.93
C PHE A 336 -38.25 3.02 -6.68
N LYS A 337 -38.18 1.71 -6.91
CA LYS A 337 -38.16 0.68 -5.85
C LYS A 337 -36.91 -0.18 -5.85
N GLY A 338 -36.00 0.03 -6.81
CA GLY A 338 -34.79 -0.77 -6.99
C GLY A 338 -33.55 -0.25 -6.23
N TRP A 339 -33.75 0.53 -5.17
CA TRP A 339 -32.66 1.05 -4.33
C TRP A 339 -31.89 -0.10 -3.68
N SER A 340 -30.56 -0.06 -3.70
CA SER A 340 -29.74 -1.03 -2.97
C SER A 340 -29.80 -0.77 -1.47
N ASN A 341 -29.88 0.49 -1.05
CA ASN A 341 -30.04 0.85 0.34
C ASN A 341 -31.50 1.19 0.67
N THR A 342 -32.19 0.25 1.29
CA THR A 342 -33.61 0.41 1.66
C THR A 342 -33.82 0.98 3.07
N THR A 343 -32.75 1.40 3.76
CA THR A 343 -32.83 1.90 5.15
C THR A 343 -33.09 3.40 5.25
N VAL A 344 -33.00 4.10 4.12
CA VAL A 344 -33.18 5.56 3.99
C VAL A 344 -34.37 5.88 3.09
N THR A 345 -34.76 7.14 3.05
CA THR A 345 -35.79 7.66 2.15
C THR A 345 -35.15 8.53 1.07
N TYR A 346 -35.55 8.27 -0.18
CA TYR A 346 -35.14 9.03 -1.35
C TYR A 346 -36.24 9.98 -1.80
N SER A 347 -35.90 11.21 -2.13
CA SER A 347 -36.85 12.18 -2.66
C SER A 347 -36.21 13.16 -3.63
N ASP A 348 -37.07 13.81 -4.41
CA ASP A 348 -36.74 15.00 -5.18
C ASP A 348 -37.89 15.99 -4.98
N GLN A 349 -37.64 17.08 -4.26
CA GLN A 349 -38.68 18.07 -3.97
C GLN A 349 -39.23 18.77 -5.24
N TYR A 350 -38.50 18.68 -6.36
CA TYR A 350 -38.90 19.27 -7.64
C TYR A 350 -39.59 18.29 -8.59
N ALA A 351 -39.61 16.99 -8.27
CA ALA A 351 -40.13 15.91 -9.11
C ALA A 351 -39.57 15.91 -10.56
N LYS A 352 -38.33 16.38 -10.74
CA LYS A 352 -37.63 16.48 -12.02
C LYS A 352 -36.62 15.36 -12.22
N ALA A 353 -35.89 14.97 -11.19
CA ALA A 353 -34.93 13.88 -11.22
C ALA A 353 -35.62 12.53 -11.50
N ASP A 354 -34.87 11.63 -12.12
CA ASP A 354 -35.31 10.26 -12.40
C ASP A 354 -34.13 9.28 -12.39
N ILE A 355 -34.39 8.02 -12.03
CA ILE A 355 -33.47 6.91 -12.19
C ILE A 355 -33.65 6.34 -13.59
N ARG A 356 -32.54 6.16 -14.30
CA ARG A 356 -32.51 5.69 -15.68
C ARG A 356 -31.19 4.98 -16.00
N THR A 357 -31.10 4.44 -17.21
CA THR A 357 -29.85 4.07 -17.88
C THR A 357 -29.73 4.82 -19.23
N THR A 358 -28.55 4.85 -19.85
CA THR A 358 -28.38 5.27 -21.27
C THR A 358 -28.36 4.09 -22.24
N GLY A 359 -28.42 2.85 -21.75
CA GLY A 359 -28.20 1.63 -22.52
C GLY A 359 -26.74 1.35 -22.89
N THR A 360 -25.91 2.40 -23.05
CA THR A 360 -24.44 2.29 -23.19
C THR A 360 -23.72 2.24 -21.84
N ILE A 361 -24.29 2.87 -20.82
CA ILE A 361 -23.92 2.74 -19.42
C ILE A 361 -24.84 1.68 -18.84
N VAL A 362 -24.29 0.55 -18.37
CA VAL A 362 -25.11 -0.58 -17.93
C VAL A 362 -25.74 -0.33 -16.55
N ASN A 363 -25.12 0.53 -15.73
CA ASN A 363 -25.62 0.84 -14.40
C ASN A 363 -26.74 1.88 -14.43
N ASN A 364 -27.68 1.71 -13.50
CA ASN A 364 -28.68 2.72 -13.20
C ASN A 364 -28.00 3.94 -12.59
N HIS A 365 -28.50 5.12 -12.90
CA HIS A 365 -27.98 6.36 -12.32
C HIS A 365 -29.12 7.35 -12.15
N VAL A 366 -28.91 8.28 -11.23
CA VAL A 366 -29.78 9.46 -11.10
C VAL A 366 -29.47 10.41 -12.24
N TRP A 367 -30.52 10.91 -12.87
CA TRP A 367 -30.43 12.03 -13.78
C TRP A 367 -30.98 13.32 -13.18
N LEU A 368 -30.16 14.37 -13.21
CA LEU A 368 -30.54 15.73 -12.84
C LEU A 368 -30.69 16.58 -14.13
N PRO A 369 -31.93 16.86 -14.59
CA PRO A 369 -32.18 17.48 -15.90
C PRO A 369 -31.81 18.96 -15.98
N THR A 370 -31.69 19.46 -17.20
CA THR A 370 -31.48 20.89 -17.51
C THR A 370 -32.76 21.74 -17.46
N THR A 371 -33.92 21.10 -17.35
CA THR A 371 -35.24 21.72 -17.53
C THR A 371 -35.87 22.23 -16.23
N GLY A 372 -35.13 22.24 -15.13
CA GLY A 372 -35.63 22.61 -13.82
C GLY A 372 -34.59 22.37 -12.73
N ASN A 373 -34.80 22.99 -11.57
CA ASN A 373 -34.12 22.56 -10.37
C ASN A 373 -34.46 21.08 -10.13
N SER A 374 -33.48 20.34 -9.64
CA SER A 374 -33.65 18.92 -9.32
C SER A 374 -32.73 18.54 -8.18
N GLU A 375 -33.13 17.53 -7.43
CA GLU A 375 -32.41 17.05 -6.27
C GLU A 375 -32.46 15.53 -6.21
N LEU A 376 -31.38 14.90 -5.75
CA LEU A 376 -31.48 13.61 -5.06
C LEU A 376 -31.26 13.87 -3.57
N ALA A 377 -32.32 13.82 -2.78
CA ALA A 377 -32.28 13.90 -1.33
C ALA A 377 -32.33 12.51 -0.72
N ILE A 378 -31.41 12.23 0.21
CA ILE A 378 -31.26 10.98 0.93
C ILE A 378 -31.39 11.29 2.42
N GLU A 379 -32.48 10.87 3.05
CA GLU A 379 -32.80 11.15 4.45
C GLU A 379 -32.87 9.84 5.25
N GLY A 380 -32.35 9.83 6.47
CA GLY A 380 -32.25 8.59 7.28
C GLY A 380 -30.82 8.12 7.54
N ILE A 381 -29.80 8.88 7.14
CA ILE A 381 -28.42 8.43 7.29
C ILE A 381 -27.97 8.63 8.74
N ASN A 382 -27.53 7.55 9.40
CA ASN A 382 -27.03 7.64 10.77
C ASN A 382 -25.56 8.12 10.81
N THR A 383 -25.40 9.41 11.06
CA THR A 383 -24.07 10.05 11.22
C THR A 383 -23.73 10.39 12.66
N GLU A 384 -24.49 9.89 13.65
CA GLU A 384 -24.18 10.16 15.06
C GLU A 384 -22.78 9.72 15.41
N LYS A 385 -22.07 10.58 16.15
CA LYS A 385 -20.69 10.36 16.61
C LYS A 385 -19.67 10.22 15.47
N ALA A 386 -20.08 10.43 14.22
CA ALA A 386 -19.13 10.49 13.11
C ALA A 386 -18.29 11.78 13.19
N SER A 387 -17.15 11.77 12.54
CA SER A 387 -16.33 12.94 12.28
C SER A 387 -15.65 12.80 10.91
N LYS A 388 -15.10 13.89 10.36
CA LYS A 388 -14.45 13.90 9.03
C LYS A 388 -15.29 13.23 7.95
N LEU A 389 -16.54 13.66 7.85
CA LEU A 389 -17.42 13.19 6.80
C LEU A 389 -16.84 13.55 5.44
N LYS A 390 -16.90 12.61 4.50
CA LYS A 390 -16.62 12.84 3.08
C LYS A 390 -17.60 12.04 2.26
N VAL A 391 -18.05 12.61 1.15
CA VAL A 391 -18.88 11.90 0.18
C VAL A 391 -18.08 11.72 -1.11
N SER A 392 -18.07 10.50 -1.64
CA SER A 392 -17.57 10.20 -2.98
C SER A 392 -18.71 9.71 -3.87
N PHE A 393 -18.67 10.05 -5.14
CA PHE A 393 -19.66 9.64 -6.13
C PHE A 393 -19.08 9.75 -7.54
N ASP A 394 -19.68 9.03 -8.47
CA ASP A 394 -19.37 9.14 -9.88
C ASP A 394 -20.32 10.13 -10.56
N VAL A 395 -19.77 10.99 -11.41
CA VAL A 395 -20.54 11.99 -12.15
C VAL A 395 -20.19 12.05 -13.61
N ALA A 396 -21.19 12.19 -14.47
CA ALA A 396 -21.04 12.42 -15.91
C ALA A 396 -22.05 13.47 -16.39
N ILE A 397 -21.77 14.11 -17.53
CA ILE A 397 -22.72 15.03 -18.17
C ILE A 397 -23.51 14.37 -19.30
N GLY A 398 -24.73 14.87 -19.51
CA GLY A 398 -25.69 14.54 -20.56
C GLY A 398 -25.15 14.72 -21.96
N THR A 399 -25.15 15.98 -22.42
CA THR A 399 -24.72 16.38 -23.77
C THR A 399 -24.45 17.90 -23.87
N SER A 400 -23.77 18.30 -24.95
CA SER A 400 -23.76 19.60 -25.68
C SER A 400 -23.40 20.90 -24.94
N LYS A 401 -23.19 20.85 -23.62
CA LYS A 401 -22.63 21.97 -22.85
C LYS A 401 -21.61 21.46 -21.84
N ASP A 402 -20.57 22.24 -21.63
CA ASP A 402 -19.61 21.97 -20.58
C ASP A 402 -20.24 22.28 -19.22
N PHE A 403 -19.73 21.66 -18.16
CA PHE A 403 -20.21 21.88 -16.80
C PHE A 403 -19.03 21.99 -15.83
N ASP A 404 -19.02 23.02 -15.00
CA ASP A 404 -18.07 23.12 -13.89
C ASP A 404 -18.64 22.39 -12.67
N LEU A 405 -17.93 21.39 -12.16
CA LEU A 405 -18.33 20.61 -11.00
C LEU A 405 -18.61 21.43 -9.75
N GLN A 406 -17.98 22.59 -9.56
CA GLN A 406 -18.27 23.46 -8.42
C GLN A 406 -19.74 23.92 -8.39
N ASN A 407 -20.46 23.87 -9.52
CA ASN A 407 -21.86 24.26 -9.62
C ASN A 407 -22.85 23.18 -9.18
N LEU A 408 -22.38 21.97 -8.88
CA LEU A 408 -23.18 20.95 -8.19
C LEU A 408 -23.09 21.22 -6.68
N ALA A 409 -24.23 21.36 -6.01
CA ALA A 409 -24.26 21.59 -4.56
C ALA A 409 -24.50 20.27 -3.83
N ILE A 410 -23.59 19.92 -2.93
CA ILE A 410 -23.78 18.85 -1.95
C ILE A 410 -24.30 19.49 -0.67
N ILE A 411 -25.55 19.28 -0.33
CA ILE A 411 -26.17 19.88 0.86
C ILE A 411 -26.27 18.80 1.93
N PHE A 412 -25.59 18.97 3.05
CA PHE A 412 -25.64 18.06 4.18
C PHE A 412 -26.25 18.77 5.39
N ASN A 413 -27.39 18.28 5.89
CA ASN A 413 -28.16 18.88 6.98
C ASN A 413 -28.36 20.41 6.84
N GLY A 414 -28.59 20.88 5.61
CA GLY A 414 -28.80 22.29 5.28
C GLY A 414 -27.53 23.12 5.05
N GLN A 415 -26.34 22.57 5.29
CA GLN A 415 -25.06 23.21 4.98
C GLN A 415 -24.60 22.79 3.58
N THR A 416 -24.17 23.76 2.77
CA THR A 416 -23.72 23.52 1.38
C THR A 416 -22.21 23.30 1.32
N PHE A 417 -21.83 22.27 0.58
CA PHE A 417 -20.47 21.90 0.22
C PHE A 417 -20.40 21.75 -1.30
N ASN A 418 -19.40 22.33 -1.93
CA ASN A 418 -19.23 22.27 -3.38
C ASN A 418 -17.99 21.44 -3.71
N PRO A 419 -18.02 20.61 -4.77
CA PRO A 419 -16.81 20.02 -5.32
C PRO A 419 -15.79 21.08 -5.72
N GLU A 420 -14.52 20.69 -5.78
CA GLU A 420 -13.50 21.53 -6.41
C GLU A 420 -13.85 21.83 -7.87
N SER A 421 -13.48 23.02 -8.34
CA SER A 421 -13.68 23.42 -9.73
C SER A 421 -13.00 22.44 -10.67
N LYS A 422 -13.79 21.88 -11.57
CA LYS A 422 -13.32 20.99 -12.62
C LYS A 422 -14.33 20.98 -13.75
N MET A 423 -13.89 21.50 -14.89
CA MET A 423 -14.67 21.51 -16.12
C MET A 423 -14.80 20.10 -16.68
N ILE A 424 -16.02 19.59 -16.79
CA ILE A 424 -16.36 18.43 -17.60
C ILE A 424 -16.74 18.96 -18.99
N LEU A 425 -15.92 18.65 -19.97
CA LEU A 425 -16.12 19.10 -21.34
C LEU A 425 -17.20 18.26 -22.03
N SER A 426 -17.98 18.90 -22.89
CA SER A 426 -19.00 18.27 -23.73
C SER A 426 -18.45 17.13 -24.61
N ALA A 427 -17.15 17.16 -24.95
CA ALA A 427 -16.44 16.07 -25.62
C ALA A 427 -16.33 14.78 -24.77
N ASP A 428 -16.48 14.89 -23.45
CA ASP A 428 -16.44 13.79 -22.48
C ASP A 428 -17.83 13.42 -21.96
N ALA A 429 -18.89 13.79 -22.69
CA ALA A 429 -20.25 13.42 -22.33
C ALA A 429 -20.41 11.90 -22.15
N ASN A 430 -21.19 11.52 -21.14
CA ASN A 430 -21.43 10.13 -20.70
C ASN A 430 -20.19 9.38 -20.19
N LYS A 431 -19.07 10.06 -19.93
CA LYS A 431 -17.91 9.45 -19.24
C LYS A 431 -17.96 9.83 -17.77
N PHE A 432 -18.06 8.84 -16.89
CA PHE A 432 -18.04 9.07 -15.46
C PHE A 432 -16.63 9.42 -14.97
N ILE A 433 -16.57 10.37 -14.07
CA ILE A 433 -15.40 10.65 -13.24
C ILE A 433 -15.80 10.53 -11.78
N ASN A 434 -14.90 10.02 -10.95
CA ASN A 434 -15.11 9.99 -9.51
C ASN A 434 -14.79 11.38 -8.92
N VAL A 435 -15.64 11.82 -7.99
CA VAL A 435 -15.52 13.08 -7.26
C VAL A 435 -15.61 12.79 -5.78
N THR A 436 -14.77 13.43 -4.98
CA THR A 436 -14.86 13.42 -3.52
C THR A 436 -15.07 14.84 -3.02
N VAL A 437 -16.01 15.02 -2.09
CA VAL A 437 -16.30 16.30 -1.44
C VAL A 437 -16.08 16.16 0.05
N ASP A 438 -15.25 17.04 0.62
CA ASP A 438 -15.00 17.10 2.05
C ASP A 438 -16.18 17.76 2.77
N LEU A 439 -16.79 17.02 3.71
CA LEU A 439 -17.88 17.46 4.56
C LEU A 439 -17.42 17.60 6.03
N SER A 440 -16.11 17.62 6.28
CA SER A 440 -15.52 17.61 7.63
C SER A 440 -15.94 18.78 8.51
N THR A 441 -16.37 19.89 7.91
CA THR A 441 -16.87 21.08 8.61
C THR A 441 -18.38 21.05 8.88
N ALA A 442 -19.05 19.93 8.63
CA ALA A 442 -20.45 19.73 8.98
C ALA A 442 -20.66 19.84 10.51
N THR A 443 -21.57 20.71 10.92
CA THR A 443 -21.79 21.05 12.34
C THR A 443 -22.94 20.31 13.00
N THR A 444 -23.80 19.64 12.21
CA THR A 444 -24.98 18.94 12.68
C THR A 444 -24.91 17.47 12.26
N LEU A 445 -24.78 16.57 13.23
CA LEU A 445 -24.69 15.11 13.02
C LEU A 445 -25.76 14.43 13.85
N SER A 446 -26.55 13.56 13.24
CA SER A 446 -27.72 12.93 13.87
C SER A 446 -27.99 11.53 13.32
N ALA A 447 -28.84 10.76 14.01
CA ALA A 447 -29.27 9.44 13.54
C ALA A 447 -30.09 9.51 12.24
N ASN A 448 -30.57 10.70 11.89
CA ASN A 448 -31.45 10.93 10.76
C ASN A 448 -30.95 12.13 9.95
N SER A 449 -29.73 12.02 9.43
CA SER A 449 -29.13 13.07 8.61
C SER A 449 -29.64 13.01 7.17
N LYS A 450 -29.64 14.18 6.52
CA LYS A 450 -30.02 14.39 5.13
C LYS A 450 -28.81 14.79 4.29
N LEU A 451 -28.54 14.03 3.23
CA LEU A 451 -27.55 14.34 2.19
C LEU A 451 -28.27 14.58 0.88
N SER A 452 -27.97 15.69 0.20
CA SER A 452 -28.62 16.09 -1.03
C SER A 452 -27.64 16.46 -2.13
N PHE A 453 -27.91 15.98 -3.34
CA PHE A 453 -27.24 16.38 -4.57
C PHE A 453 -28.16 17.34 -5.32
N PHE A 454 -27.94 18.64 -5.15
CA PHE A 454 -28.78 19.69 -5.72
C PHE A 454 -28.19 20.27 -7.01
N SER A 455 -29.03 20.34 -8.03
CA SER A 455 -28.71 20.94 -9.32
C SER A 455 -29.60 22.14 -9.61
N ASP A 456 -28.98 23.31 -9.76
CA ASP A 456 -29.65 24.57 -10.09
C ASP A 456 -29.88 24.68 -11.61
N ILE A 457 -31.10 25.02 -12.02
CA ILE A 457 -31.46 25.28 -13.42
C ILE A 457 -30.57 26.36 -14.04
N GLN A 458 -30.09 27.33 -13.28
CA GLN A 458 -29.28 28.44 -13.79
C GLN A 458 -27.89 27.98 -14.24
N THR A 459 -27.31 26.98 -13.57
CA THR A 459 -25.94 26.51 -13.80
C THR A 459 -25.89 25.19 -14.55
N ASN A 460 -26.85 24.28 -14.32
CA ASN A 460 -26.91 23.00 -15.00
C ASN A 460 -27.53 23.12 -16.40
N LYS A 461 -26.67 23.31 -17.40
CA LYS A 461 -27.04 23.32 -18.82
C LYS A 461 -26.65 22.05 -19.57
N ALA A 462 -25.96 21.12 -18.91
CA ALA A 462 -25.44 19.89 -19.51
C ALA A 462 -26.27 18.65 -19.18
N GLY A 463 -27.02 18.70 -18.07
CA GLY A 463 -27.68 17.57 -17.43
C GLY A 463 -26.65 16.67 -16.75
N LEU A 464 -26.92 16.23 -15.52
CA LEU A 464 -25.95 15.47 -14.72
C LEU A 464 -26.44 14.05 -14.49
N ARG A 465 -25.49 13.12 -14.47
CA ARG A 465 -25.68 11.74 -14.02
C ARG A 465 -24.89 11.56 -12.73
N ILE A 466 -25.52 11.00 -11.71
CA ILE A 466 -24.87 10.67 -10.44
C ILE A 466 -25.00 9.16 -10.22
N ASP A 467 -23.89 8.50 -9.92
CA ASP A 467 -23.78 7.07 -9.65
C ASP A 467 -22.85 6.80 -8.45
N ASN A 468 -22.84 5.58 -7.91
CA ASN A 468 -21.87 5.05 -6.91
C ASN A 468 -21.62 5.98 -5.71
N ILE A 469 -22.69 6.40 -5.02
CA ILE A 469 -22.58 7.31 -3.88
C ILE A 469 -22.06 6.54 -2.67
N VAL A 470 -21.05 7.07 -2.00
CA VAL A 470 -20.54 6.55 -0.72
C VAL A 470 -20.29 7.72 0.24
N LEU A 471 -20.92 7.69 1.40
CA LEU A 471 -20.63 8.59 2.52
C LEU A 471 -19.79 7.84 3.55
N LYS A 472 -18.62 8.39 3.88
CA LYS A 472 -17.74 7.86 4.93
C LYS A 472 -17.55 8.86 6.05
N GLY A 473 -17.26 8.36 7.25
CA GLY A 473 -16.89 9.15 8.41
C GLY A 473 -16.14 8.31 9.42
N GLN A 474 -15.44 8.95 10.35
CA GLN A 474 -14.72 8.28 11.42
C GLN A 474 -15.61 8.17 12.66
N LYS A 475 -15.78 6.97 13.22
CA LYS A 475 -16.58 6.68 14.41
C LYS A 475 -15.81 5.91 15.46
#